data_AF-A0AA41Z419-F1
#
_entry.id   AF-A0AA41Z419-F1
#
_cell.length_a   1.000
_cell.length_b   1.000
_cell.length_c   1.000
_cell.angle_alpha   90.00
_cell.angle_beta   90.00
_cell.angle_gamma   90.00
#
_symmetry.space_group_name_H-M   'P 1'
#
loop_
_entity.id
_entity.type
_entity.pdbx_description
1 polymer ?
#
loop_
_entity_poly.entity_id
_entity_poly.type
_entity_poly.pdbx_seq_one_letter_code
_entity_poly.pdbx_strand_id
1 'polypeptide(L)'
;MKCSDGRLYHPVLAAEANKAWKKRQQYGADQERLRKWREGRKEGRSEPNPKPPQQGGETPNETEAETRFERVRKPERQGQGQGHRNIAASQLGGGAREKRLEPHHDDPDEFAKVQAACVKAIGDGHPADPVFGPIMILIDRGISVREITTVMRSEADARRARGRPPIKFWSKWAEIVVERLNAAPKVAPERSGAGEPRIDFGGGCSAAESTIISVLGRGGWLAQWGAKPGEAGCKVPERLWPKAVAA
;
A
#
# COMPACT_ATOMS: atom_id res chain seq x y z
N MET A 1 -20.74 23.90 -27.29
CA MET A 1 -21.24 23.39 -26.00
C MET A 1 -21.79 24.57 -25.22
N LYS A 2 -23.07 24.58 -24.88
CA LYS A 2 -23.60 25.47 -23.85
C LYS A 2 -23.47 24.74 -22.51
N CYS A 3 -23.02 25.43 -21.46
CA CYS A 3 -23.10 24.93 -20.09
C CYS A 3 -24.57 24.65 -19.72
N SER A 4 -24.80 23.82 -18.68
CA SER A 4 -26.14 23.64 -18.09
C SER A 4 -26.74 24.95 -17.53
N ASP A 5 -25.90 25.95 -17.27
CA ASP A 5 -26.28 27.30 -16.84
C ASP A 5 -26.58 28.26 -18.02
N GLY A 6 -26.50 27.79 -19.27
CA GLY A 6 -26.77 28.58 -20.48
C GLY A 6 -25.62 29.48 -20.96
N ARG A 7 -24.49 29.55 -20.25
CA ARG A 7 -23.33 30.36 -20.65
C ARG A 7 -22.49 29.66 -21.73
N LEU A 8 -21.82 30.46 -22.55
CA LEU A 8 -20.86 29.99 -23.54
C LEU A 8 -19.49 29.86 -22.88
N TYR A 9 -18.87 28.68 -22.97
CA TYR A 9 -17.50 28.48 -22.50
C TYR A 9 -16.52 29.37 -23.26
N HIS A 10 -15.45 29.79 -22.59
CA HIS A 10 -14.28 30.37 -23.24
C HIS A 10 -13.76 29.40 -24.33
N PRO A 11 -13.40 29.86 -25.54
CA PRO A 11 -13.04 28.99 -26.67
C PRO A 11 -11.96 27.95 -26.35
N VAL A 12 -11.00 28.32 -25.50
CA VAL A 12 -9.92 27.43 -25.03
C VAL A 12 -10.48 26.24 -24.24
N LEU A 13 -11.38 26.49 -23.28
CA LEU A 13 -12.02 25.43 -22.48
C LEU A 13 -12.91 24.54 -23.34
N ALA A 14 -13.61 25.12 -24.32
CA ALA A 14 -14.41 24.35 -25.27
C ALA A 14 -13.53 23.41 -26.12
N ALA A 15 -12.35 23.85 -26.54
CA ALA A 15 -11.41 23.02 -27.28
C ALA A 15 -10.86 21.87 -26.41
N GLU A 16 -10.54 22.12 -25.15
CA GLU A 16 -10.09 21.08 -24.21
C GLU A 16 -11.18 20.07 -23.87
N ALA A 17 -12.40 20.54 -23.60
CA ALA A 17 -13.55 19.67 -23.37
C ALA A 17 -13.82 18.76 -24.58
N ASN A 18 -13.72 19.29 -25.80
CA ASN A 18 -13.84 18.49 -27.02
C ASN A 18 -12.71 17.46 -27.16
N LYS A 19 -11.47 17.80 -26.81
CA LYS A 19 -10.34 16.84 -26.80
C LYS A 19 -10.58 15.72 -25.78
N ALA A 20 -11.02 16.06 -24.57
CA ALA A 20 -11.33 15.09 -23.52
C ALA A 20 -12.48 14.16 -23.93
N TRP A 21 -13.54 14.70 -24.55
CA TRP A 21 -14.66 13.92 -25.07
C TRP A 21 -14.21 12.92 -26.15
N LYS A 22 -13.38 13.35 -27.11
CA LYS A 22 -12.83 12.46 -28.14
C LYS A 22 -12.00 11.32 -27.54
N LYS A 23 -11.16 11.62 -26.53
CA LYS A 23 -10.41 10.57 -25.80
C LYS A 23 -11.36 9.58 -25.13
N ARG A 24 -12.41 10.04 -24.45
CA ARG A 24 -13.40 9.17 -23.80
C ARG A 24 -14.10 8.23 -24.79
N GLN A 25 -14.46 8.73 -25.97
CA GLN A 25 -15.05 7.91 -27.05
C GLN A 25 -14.08 6.81 -27.53
N GLN A 26 -12.79 7.13 -27.68
CA GLN A 26 -11.76 6.13 -28.03
C GLN A 26 -11.62 5.05 -26.96
N TYR A 27 -11.62 5.42 -25.67
CA TYR A 27 -11.58 4.44 -24.57
C TYR A 27 -12.82 3.54 -24.55
N GLY A 28 -14.01 4.09 -24.83
CA GLY A 28 -15.25 3.29 -24.94
C GLY A 28 -15.16 2.24 -26.04
N ALA A 29 -14.68 2.63 -27.22
CA ALA A 29 -14.49 1.70 -28.34
C ALA A 29 -13.47 0.60 -28.03
N ASP A 30 -12.36 0.94 -27.34
CA ASP A 30 -11.35 -0.05 -26.96
C ASP A 30 -11.84 -1.02 -25.88
N GLN A 31 -12.64 -0.53 -24.92
CA GLN A 31 -13.30 -1.40 -23.94
C GLN A 31 -14.28 -2.38 -24.61
N GLU A 32 -15.07 -1.91 -25.58
CA GLU A 32 -15.97 -2.79 -26.33
C GLU A 32 -15.19 -3.82 -27.18
N ARG A 33 -14.09 -3.40 -27.79
CA ARG A 33 -13.16 -4.29 -28.51
C ARG A 33 -12.61 -5.38 -27.59
N LEU A 34 -12.14 -5.02 -26.39
CA LEU A 34 -11.65 -5.96 -25.39
C LEU A 34 -12.76 -6.88 -24.87
N ARG A 35 -14.00 -6.39 -24.74
CA ARG A 35 -15.15 -7.21 -24.36
C ARG A 35 -15.43 -8.29 -25.40
N LYS A 36 -15.55 -7.91 -26.68
CA LYS A 36 -15.75 -8.84 -27.81
C LYS A 36 -14.62 -9.86 -27.93
N TRP A 37 -13.37 -9.43 -27.74
CA TRP A 37 -12.23 -10.34 -27.75
C TRP A 37 -12.30 -11.39 -26.62
N ARG A 38 -12.76 -11.03 -25.43
CA ARG A 38 -12.96 -11.96 -24.31
C ARG A 38 -14.13 -12.91 -24.55
N GLU A 39 -15.22 -12.42 -25.12
CA GLU A 39 -16.41 -13.22 -25.48
C GLU A 39 -16.05 -14.28 -26.54
N GLY A 40 -15.35 -13.90 -27.61
CA GLY A 40 -14.92 -14.84 -28.65
C GLY A 40 -13.97 -15.93 -28.14
N ARG A 41 -13.12 -15.62 -27.15
CA ARG A 41 -12.29 -16.63 -26.49
C ARG A 41 -13.07 -17.60 -25.60
N LYS A 42 -14.20 -17.15 -25.05
CA LYS A 42 -15.07 -17.99 -24.21
C LYS A 42 -15.82 -18.98 -25.09
N GLU A 43 -16.33 -18.53 -26.23
CA GLU A 43 -17.06 -19.37 -27.19
C GLU A 43 -16.16 -20.46 -27.80
N GLY A 44 -14.95 -20.11 -28.26
CA GLY A 44 -14.00 -21.07 -28.83
C GLY A 44 -13.40 -22.08 -27.84
N ARG A 45 -13.66 -21.95 -26.53
CA ARG A 45 -13.23 -22.91 -25.50
C ARG A 45 -14.33 -23.91 -25.12
N SER A 46 -15.54 -23.74 -25.67
CA SER A 46 -16.70 -24.61 -25.41
C SER A 46 -16.71 -25.84 -26.33
N GLU A 47 -15.95 -25.83 -27.42
CA GLU A 47 -15.72 -27.04 -28.18
C GLU A 47 -14.70 -27.90 -27.41
N PRO A 48 -15.08 -29.14 -27.02
CA PRO A 48 -14.14 -30.07 -26.41
C PRO A 48 -13.05 -30.32 -27.46
N ASN A 49 -11.87 -29.76 -27.20
CA ASN A 49 -10.68 -29.93 -28.01
C ASN A 49 -10.57 -31.44 -28.38
N PRO A 50 -10.76 -31.84 -29.65
CA PRO A 50 -10.59 -33.22 -30.02
C PRO A 50 -9.16 -33.59 -29.65
N LYS A 51 -9.05 -34.59 -28.77
CA LYS A 51 -7.80 -35.12 -28.25
C LYS A 51 -6.83 -35.22 -29.44
N PRO A 52 -5.68 -34.51 -29.43
CA PRO A 52 -4.76 -34.55 -30.57
C PRO A 52 -4.43 -36.02 -30.86
N PRO A 53 -4.47 -36.46 -32.14
CA PRO A 53 -4.19 -37.84 -32.48
C PRO A 53 -2.83 -38.21 -31.89
N GLN A 54 -2.80 -39.26 -31.08
CA GLN A 54 -1.57 -39.87 -30.60
C GLN A 54 -0.82 -40.40 -31.83
N GLN A 55 0.06 -39.59 -32.40
CA GLN A 55 1.11 -40.09 -33.28
C GLN A 55 2.08 -40.88 -32.40
N GLY A 56 1.83 -42.19 -32.33
CA GLY A 56 2.82 -43.18 -31.94
C GLY A 56 3.93 -43.16 -32.98
N GLY A 57 5.04 -42.53 -32.62
CA GLY A 57 6.31 -42.59 -33.33
C GLY A 57 7.39 -42.79 -32.28
N GLU A 58 7.67 -44.05 -31.97
CA GLU A 58 8.86 -44.45 -31.23
C GLU A 58 10.08 -44.11 -32.09
N THR A 59 10.81 -43.06 -31.74
CA THR A 59 12.21 -42.89 -32.17
C THR A 59 13.11 -43.43 -31.07
N PRO A 60 13.98 -44.42 -31.35
CA PRO A 60 14.89 -44.94 -30.35
C PRO A 60 16.13 -44.04 -30.19
N ASN A 61 16.39 -43.76 -28.91
CA ASN A 61 17.69 -43.78 -28.25
C ASN A 61 18.69 -42.61 -28.43
N GLU A 62 19.38 -42.36 -27.31
CA GLU A 62 20.55 -41.50 -27.09
C GLU A 62 20.24 -39.99 -27.03
N THR A 63 20.47 -39.26 -25.94
CA THR A 63 21.69 -39.21 -25.12
C THR A 63 21.34 -38.88 -23.65
N GLU A 64 22.04 -39.55 -22.74
CA GLU A 64 22.04 -39.27 -21.30
C GLU A 64 22.52 -37.84 -21.02
N ALA A 65 21.68 -37.05 -20.37
CA ALA A 65 22.10 -35.91 -19.58
C ALA A 65 21.28 -35.92 -18.28
N GLU A 66 21.85 -36.55 -17.26
CA GLU A 66 21.36 -36.50 -15.90
C GLU A 66 21.34 -35.05 -15.40
N THR A 67 20.17 -34.41 -15.42
CA THR A 67 19.84 -33.39 -14.41
C THR A 67 18.55 -33.79 -13.73
N ARG A 68 18.74 -34.54 -12.64
CA ARG A 68 17.75 -34.93 -11.64
C ARG A 68 17.11 -33.69 -11.02
N PHE A 69 16.00 -33.23 -11.59
CA PHE A 69 15.06 -32.36 -10.90
C PHE A 69 13.95 -33.22 -10.29
N GLU A 70 14.08 -33.49 -8.99
CA GLU A 70 12.99 -34.03 -8.17
C GLU A 70 11.77 -33.08 -8.24
N ARG A 71 10.75 -33.49 -9.01
CA ARG A 71 9.41 -32.91 -8.88
C ARG A 71 8.80 -33.42 -7.58
N VAL A 72 8.91 -32.61 -6.54
CA VAL A 72 8.09 -32.73 -5.32
C VAL A 72 6.62 -32.71 -5.74
N ARG A 73 5.99 -33.89 -5.70
CA ARG A 73 4.54 -34.07 -5.86
C ARG A 73 3.85 -33.28 -4.76
N LYS A 74 3.12 -32.23 -5.13
CA LYS A 74 2.15 -31.61 -4.22
C LYS A 74 1.00 -32.59 -3.98
N PRO A 75 0.62 -32.89 -2.73
CA PRO A 75 -0.55 -33.68 -2.46
C PRO A 75 -1.82 -32.92 -2.87
N GLU A 76 -2.69 -33.66 -3.55
CA GLU A 76 -4.10 -33.39 -3.81
C GLU A 76 -4.79 -32.88 -2.53
N ARG A 77 -5.19 -31.61 -2.53
CA ARG A 77 -6.13 -31.10 -1.52
C ARG A 77 -7.54 -31.31 -2.02
N GLN A 78 -8.13 -32.41 -1.56
CA GLN A 78 -9.56 -32.71 -1.58
C GLN A 78 -10.30 -31.70 -0.69
N GLY A 79 -10.74 -30.58 -1.27
CA GLY A 79 -11.56 -29.58 -0.59
C GLY A 79 -13.02 -30.01 -0.62
N GLN A 80 -13.50 -30.61 0.47
CA GLN A 80 -14.91 -30.82 0.75
C GLN A 80 -15.68 -29.49 0.71
N GLY A 81 -16.79 -29.48 -0.01
CA GLY A 81 -17.73 -28.38 -0.04
C GLY A 81 -18.34 -28.12 1.34
N GLN A 82 -18.12 -26.91 1.86
CA GLN A 82 -18.95 -26.38 2.93
C GLN A 82 -20.13 -25.64 2.31
N GLY A 83 -21.32 -26.12 2.66
CA GLY A 83 -22.59 -25.61 2.19
C GLY A 83 -22.77 -24.11 2.48
N HIS A 84 -23.35 -23.44 1.48
CA HIS A 84 -23.98 -22.15 1.64
C HIS A 84 -25.03 -22.23 2.75
N ARG A 85 -24.68 -21.75 3.95
CA ARG A 85 -25.70 -21.37 4.93
C ARG A 85 -26.33 -20.08 4.41
N ASN A 86 -27.60 -20.15 4.03
CA ASN A 86 -28.45 -19.00 3.80
C ASN A 86 -28.51 -18.18 5.10
N ILE A 87 -27.68 -17.14 5.18
CA ILE A 87 -27.80 -16.12 6.23
C ILE A 87 -29.04 -15.31 5.87
N ALA A 88 -30.04 -15.31 6.76
CA ALA A 88 -31.28 -14.56 6.55
C ALA A 88 -30.96 -13.06 6.44
N ALA A 89 -31.60 -12.35 5.50
CA ALA A 89 -31.39 -10.93 5.27
C ALA A 89 -31.60 -10.05 6.52
N SER A 90 -32.37 -10.54 7.50
CA SER A 90 -32.59 -9.89 8.80
C SER A 90 -31.37 -9.93 9.74
N GLN A 91 -30.38 -10.79 9.50
CA GLN A 91 -29.13 -10.85 10.29
C GLN A 91 -28.03 -9.92 9.76
N LEU A 92 -28.23 -9.23 8.64
CA LEU A 92 -27.38 -8.12 8.19
C LEU A 92 -27.72 -6.83 8.97
N GLY A 93 -27.68 -6.94 10.30
CA GLY A 93 -27.93 -5.83 11.21
C GLY A 93 -27.05 -4.64 10.86
N GLY A 94 -27.68 -3.47 10.75
CA GLY A 94 -27.07 -2.19 10.39
C GLY A 94 -25.92 -1.81 11.30
N GLY A 95 -24.73 -2.33 10.99
CA GLY A 95 -23.47 -1.79 11.47
C GLY A 95 -23.48 -0.31 11.12
N ALA A 96 -23.39 0.52 12.16
CA ALA A 96 -23.25 1.96 12.04
C ALA A 96 -22.31 2.23 10.86
N ARG A 97 -22.85 2.89 9.84
CA ARG A 97 -22.14 3.25 8.62
C ARG A 97 -21.00 4.16 9.06
N GLU A 98 -19.88 3.53 9.40
CA GLU A 98 -18.63 4.19 9.75
C GLU A 98 -18.42 5.19 8.64
N LYS A 99 -18.42 6.48 9.02
CA LYS A 99 -18.31 7.58 8.08
C LYS A 99 -17.04 7.30 7.30
N ARG A 100 -17.21 6.80 6.08
CA ARG A 100 -16.16 6.63 5.09
C ARG A 100 -15.65 8.04 4.86
N LEU A 101 -14.62 8.41 5.62
CA LEU A 101 -13.78 9.56 5.35
C LEU A 101 -13.25 9.28 3.95
N GLU A 102 -13.85 9.94 2.95
CA GLU A 102 -13.29 9.98 1.61
C GLU A 102 -11.87 10.55 1.79
N PRO A 103 -10.81 9.76 1.48
CA PRO A 103 -9.44 10.17 1.78
C PRO A 103 -9.12 11.43 0.98
N HIS A 104 -8.85 12.52 1.69
CA HIS A 104 -8.61 13.84 1.12
C HIS A 104 -7.15 13.97 0.64
N HIS A 105 -6.65 13.00 -0.12
CA HIS A 105 -5.32 13.06 -0.75
C HIS A 105 -5.43 13.60 -2.18
N ASP A 106 -6.10 14.74 -2.35
CA ASP A 106 -6.14 15.47 -3.62
C ASP A 106 -4.92 16.39 -3.81
N ASP A 107 -3.95 16.37 -2.88
CA ASP A 107 -2.70 17.10 -3.04
C ASP A 107 -1.67 16.25 -3.83
N PRO A 108 -1.46 16.53 -5.13
CA PRO A 108 -0.48 15.82 -5.93
C PRO A 108 0.95 15.93 -5.36
N ASP A 109 1.24 16.97 -4.56
CA ASP A 109 2.55 17.15 -3.95
C ASP A 109 2.78 16.16 -2.81
N GLU A 110 1.73 15.80 -2.06
CA GLU A 110 1.83 14.79 -1.00
C GLU A 110 2.12 13.41 -1.60
N PHE A 111 1.40 13.05 -2.67
CA PHE A 111 1.63 11.80 -3.40
C PHE A 111 3.07 11.70 -3.92
N ALA A 112 3.59 12.77 -4.54
CA ALA A 112 4.95 12.81 -5.05
C ALA A 112 5.99 12.65 -3.93
N LYS A 113 5.77 13.30 -2.77
CA LYS A 113 6.65 13.17 -1.59
C LYS A 113 6.67 11.74 -1.05
N VAL A 114 5.50 11.11 -0.93
CA VAL A 114 5.37 9.72 -0.46
C VAL A 114 6.08 8.77 -1.42
N GLN A 115 5.83 8.92 -2.72
CA GLN A 115 6.48 8.11 -3.75
C GLN A 115 8.00 8.27 -3.70
N ALA A 116 8.50 9.50 -3.63
CA ALA A 116 9.93 9.78 -3.51
C ALA A 116 10.55 9.14 -2.26
N ALA A 117 9.84 9.17 -1.12
CA ALA A 117 10.30 8.53 0.11
C ALA A 117 10.40 6.99 -0.03
N CYS A 118 9.40 6.35 -0.63
CA CYS A 118 9.39 4.91 -0.90
C CYS A 118 10.48 4.51 -1.89
N VAL A 119 10.64 5.26 -2.98
CA VAL A 119 11.69 5.10 -4.00
C VAL A 119 13.07 5.19 -3.36
N LYS A 120 13.29 6.21 -2.52
CA LYS A 120 14.54 6.39 -1.75
C LYS A 120 14.79 5.24 -0.77
N ALA A 121 13.75 4.66 -0.17
CA ALA A 121 13.89 3.53 0.74
C ALA A 121 14.31 2.23 0.04
N ILE A 122 13.91 2.01 -1.22
CA ILE A 122 14.29 0.83 -2.01
C ILE A 122 15.73 0.95 -2.54
N GLY A 123 16.19 2.16 -2.87
CA GLY A 123 17.50 2.38 -3.51
C GLY A 123 17.52 1.95 -4.98
N ASP A 124 18.67 1.44 -5.45
CA ASP A 124 18.86 1.02 -6.84
C ASP A 124 18.03 -0.24 -7.15
N GLY A 125 16.91 -0.05 -7.82
CA GLY A 125 15.94 -1.11 -8.11
C GLY A 125 14.49 -0.62 -8.11
N HIS A 126 14.27 0.57 -8.68
CA HIS A 126 12.94 1.19 -8.69
C HIS A 126 11.90 0.27 -9.34
N PRO A 127 10.69 0.20 -8.77
CA PRO A 127 9.59 -0.48 -9.42
C PRO A 127 9.36 0.16 -10.80
N ALA A 128 9.27 -0.68 -11.84
CA ALA A 128 9.07 -0.23 -13.22
C ALA A 128 7.60 0.11 -13.50
N ASP A 129 6.70 -0.28 -12.59
CA ASP A 129 5.27 -0.10 -12.73
C ASP A 129 4.86 1.34 -12.36
N PRO A 130 4.06 2.05 -13.20
CA PRO A 130 3.53 3.36 -12.86
C PRO A 130 2.50 3.36 -11.72
N VAL A 131 1.94 2.20 -11.33
CA VAL A 131 0.80 2.13 -10.40
C VAL A 131 1.25 2.10 -8.94
N PHE A 132 1.49 3.28 -8.35
CA PHE A 132 1.80 3.45 -6.92
C PHE A 132 0.58 3.30 -5.99
N GLY A 133 -0.64 3.28 -6.56
CA GLY A 133 -1.91 3.26 -5.82
C GLY A 133 -2.02 2.24 -4.67
N PRO A 134 -1.52 1.00 -4.78
CA PRO A 134 -1.56 0.04 -3.67
C PRO A 134 -0.87 0.50 -2.39
N ILE A 135 0.16 1.34 -2.47
CA ILE A 135 0.83 1.91 -1.29
C ILE A 135 -0.04 3.01 -0.66
N MET A 136 -0.72 3.83 -1.46
CA MET A 136 -1.63 4.85 -0.95
C MET A 136 -2.78 4.24 -0.14
N ILE A 137 -3.31 3.09 -0.56
CA ILE A 137 -4.34 2.36 0.20
C ILE A 137 -3.86 1.98 1.61
N LEU A 138 -2.55 1.77 1.82
CA LEU A 138 -2.01 1.49 3.15
C LEU A 138 -1.99 2.75 4.02
N ILE A 139 -1.69 3.90 3.42
CA ILE A 139 -1.71 5.21 4.10
C ILE A 139 -3.14 5.57 4.49
N ASP A 140 -4.11 5.37 3.59
CA ASP A 140 -5.54 5.56 3.86
C ASP A 140 -6.03 4.68 5.03
N ARG A 141 -5.38 3.54 5.26
CA ARG A 141 -5.65 2.63 6.38
C ARG A 141 -4.94 3.03 7.68
N GLY A 142 -4.31 4.19 7.70
CA GLY A 142 -3.62 4.74 8.86
C GLY A 142 -2.20 4.21 9.07
N ILE A 143 -1.63 3.46 8.11
CA ILE A 143 -0.24 3.02 8.21
C ILE A 143 0.65 4.18 7.82
N SER A 144 1.58 4.56 8.72
CA SER A 144 2.42 5.72 8.47
C SER A 144 3.43 5.46 7.35
N VAL A 145 3.76 6.50 6.59
CA VAL A 145 4.82 6.47 5.55
C VAL A 145 6.15 5.97 6.13
N ARG A 146 6.42 6.31 7.40
CA ARG A 146 7.63 5.87 8.11
C ARG A 146 7.64 4.34 8.31
N GLU A 147 6.54 3.74 8.72
CA GLU A 147 6.42 2.28 8.87
C GLU A 147 6.59 1.58 7.52
N ILE A 148 5.89 2.08 6.49
CA ILE A 148 5.98 1.55 5.12
C ILE A 148 7.44 1.57 4.64
N THR A 149 8.10 2.73 4.68
CA THR A 149 9.49 2.89 4.23
C THR A 149 10.49 2.07 5.04
N THR A 150 10.24 1.87 6.33
CA THR A 150 11.09 1.05 7.21
C THR A 150 11.02 -0.42 6.80
N VAL A 151 9.82 -0.95 6.57
CA VAL A 151 9.62 -2.31 6.09
C VAL A 151 10.20 -2.50 4.69
N MET A 152 9.97 -1.55 3.78
CA MET A 152 10.49 -1.61 2.42
C MET A 152 12.02 -1.65 2.38
N ARG A 153 12.68 -0.80 3.16
CA ARG A 153 14.14 -0.79 3.28
C ARG A 153 14.66 -2.12 3.83
N SER A 154 14.10 -2.58 4.95
CA SER A 154 14.51 -3.83 5.59
C SER A 154 14.40 -5.03 4.65
N GLU A 155 13.30 -5.14 3.90
CA GLU A 155 13.16 -6.22 2.93
C GLU A 155 14.09 -6.06 1.72
N ALA A 156 14.29 -4.83 1.22
CA ALA A 156 15.25 -4.59 0.13
C ALA A 156 16.66 -5.06 0.52
N ASP A 157 17.12 -4.70 1.72
CA ASP A 157 18.41 -5.12 2.27
C ASP A 157 18.48 -6.64 2.43
N ALA A 158 17.43 -7.25 3.01
CA ALA A 158 17.35 -8.70 3.17
C ALA A 158 17.34 -9.46 1.83
N ARG A 159 16.81 -8.87 0.76
CA ARG A 159 16.85 -9.48 -0.58
C ARG A 159 18.24 -9.36 -1.21
N ARG A 160 18.91 -8.21 -1.08
CA ARG A 160 20.29 -8.03 -1.55
C ARG A 160 21.23 -9.03 -0.85
N ALA A 161 21.11 -9.18 0.47
CA ALA A 161 21.88 -10.16 1.24
C ALA A 161 21.66 -11.61 0.77
N ARG A 162 20.47 -11.94 0.26
CA ARG A 162 20.11 -13.27 -0.27
C ARG A 162 20.41 -13.42 -1.78
N GLY A 163 21.02 -12.43 -2.43
CA GLY A 163 21.22 -12.43 -3.89
C GLY A 163 19.92 -12.50 -4.70
N ARG A 164 18.78 -12.10 -4.10
CA ARG A 164 17.48 -12.14 -4.78
C ARG A 164 17.29 -10.89 -5.64
N PRO A 165 16.67 -11.01 -6.82
CA PRO A 165 16.42 -9.86 -7.69
C PRO A 165 15.51 -8.82 -7.01
N PRO A 166 15.61 -7.53 -7.37
CA PRO A 166 14.77 -6.47 -6.83
C PRO A 166 13.30 -6.67 -7.24
N ILE A 167 12.39 -6.15 -6.41
CA ILE A 167 10.94 -6.24 -6.64
C ILE A 167 10.53 -5.11 -7.58
N LYS A 168 9.98 -5.48 -8.75
CA LYS A 168 9.66 -4.54 -9.84
C LYS A 168 8.27 -3.90 -9.76
N PHE A 169 7.41 -4.31 -8.84
CA PHE A 169 5.99 -3.92 -8.80
C PHE A 169 5.59 -3.37 -7.43
N TRP A 170 4.88 -2.23 -7.42
CA TRP A 170 4.37 -1.59 -6.21
C TRP A 170 3.33 -2.43 -5.47
N SER A 171 2.47 -3.16 -6.21
CA SER A 171 1.52 -4.10 -5.62
C SER A 171 2.22 -5.14 -4.75
N LYS A 172 3.35 -5.68 -5.22
CA LYS A 172 4.11 -6.68 -4.47
C LYS A 172 4.78 -6.09 -3.23
N TRP A 173 5.22 -4.83 -3.31
CA TRP A 173 5.69 -4.11 -2.13
C TRP A 173 4.58 -3.91 -1.10
N ALA A 174 3.39 -3.51 -1.52
CA ALA A 174 2.24 -3.33 -0.63
C ALA A 174 1.86 -4.64 0.08
N GLU A 175 1.85 -5.78 -0.63
CA GLU A 175 1.63 -7.11 -0.04
C GLU A 175 2.64 -7.43 1.07
N ILE A 176 3.93 -7.22 0.78
CA ILE A 176 5.01 -7.49 1.74
C ILE A 176 4.89 -6.59 2.97
N VAL A 177 4.54 -5.31 2.76
CA VAL A 177 4.36 -4.37 3.87
C VAL A 177 3.24 -4.86 4.79
N VAL A 178 2.10 -5.25 4.23
CA VAL A 178 0.98 -5.80 5.01
C VAL A 178 1.38 -7.11 5.71
N GLU A 179 2.04 -8.02 5.01
CA GLU A 179 2.50 -9.29 5.57
C GLU A 179 3.46 -9.06 6.75
N ARG A 180 4.44 -8.17 6.59
CA ARG A 180 5.42 -7.85 7.63
C ARG A 180 4.82 -7.13 8.82
N LEU A 181 3.89 -6.22 8.61
CA LEU A 181 3.21 -5.52 9.71
C LEU A 181 2.28 -6.46 10.49
N ASN A 182 1.66 -7.44 9.82
CA ASN A 182 0.84 -8.46 10.48
C ASN A 182 1.67 -9.55 11.16
N ALA A 183 2.84 -9.90 10.60
CA ALA A 183 3.73 -10.92 11.12
C ALA A 183 4.71 -10.39 12.17
N ALA A 184 4.96 -9.07 12.20
CA ALA A 184 5.66 -8.44 13.29
C ALA A 184 4.94 -8.87 14.58
N PRO A 185 5.65 -9.42 15.57
CA PRO A 185 5.03 -9.62 16.86
C PRO A 185 4.39 -8.28 17.20
N LYS A 186 3.09 -8.28 17.48
CA LYS A 186 2.48 -7.16 18.18
C LYS A 186 3.20 -7.17 19.51
N VAL A 187 4.37 -6.55 19.55
CA VAL A 187 5.05 -6.19 20.76
C VAL A 187 3.98 -5.34 21.41
N ALA A 188 3.21 -5.97 22.31
CA ALA A 188 2.21 -5.29 23.10
C ALA A 188 2.94 -4.05 23.57
N PRO A 189 2.49 -2.85 23.14
CA PRO A 189 3.29 -1.64 23.12
C PRO A 189 4.09 -1.70 24.39
N GLU A 190 5.42 -1.92 24.26
CA GLU A 190 6.25 -2.25 25.40
C GLU A 190 5.75 -1.33 26.49
N ARG A 191 5.32 -1.88 27.63
CA ARG A 191 5.03 -1.07 28.81
C ARG A 191 6.37 -0.46 29.16
N SER A 192 6.76 0.55 28.41
CA SER A 192 8.00 1.28 28.45
C SER A 192 7.91 2.00 29.78
N GLY A 193 8.57 1.37 30.74
CA GLY A 193 8.65 1.79 32.13
C GLY A 193 7.33 1.73 32.88
N ALA A 194 7.09 0.63 33.59
CA ALA A 194 6.34 0.70 34.85
C ALA A 194 7.08 1.54 35.94
N GLY A 195 8.04 2.38 35.56
CA GLY A 195 8.80 3.25 36.45
C GLY A 195 9.51 4.40 35.73
N GLU A 196 9.24 4.68 34.45
CA GLU A 196 9.80 5.89 33.83
C GLU A 196 8.94 7.09 34.24
N PRO A 197 9.53 8.16 34.81
CA PRO A 197 8.79 9.35 35.16
C PRO A 197 8.08 9.92 33.92
N ARG A 198 6.78 10.18 34.07
CA ARG A 198 5.95 10.80 33.04
C ARG A 198 5.66 12.23 33.44
N ILE A 199 5.75 13.13 32.48
CA ILE A 199 5.37 14.53 32.66
C ILE A 199 3.93 14.66 32.18
N ASP A 200 3.06 15.12 33.07
CA ASP A 200 1.68 15.46 32.76
C ASP A 200 1.63 16.90 32.20
N PHE A 201 1.10 17.05 31.00
CA PHE A 201 0.92 18.33 30.33
C PHE A 201 -0.50 18.90 30.52
N GLY A 202 -1.35 18.20 31.26
CA GLY A 202 -2.77 18.50 31.41
C GLY A 202 -3.61 17.97 30.24
N GLY A 203 -4.93 17.98 30.40
CA GLY A 203 -5.86 17.51 29.36
C GLY A 203 -5.79 16.01 29.06
N GLY A 204 -5.25 15.21 29.98
CA GLY A 204 -5.04 13.76 29.79
C GLY A 204 -3.82 13.40 28.95
N CYS A 205 -3.00 14.39 28.56
CA CYS A 205 -1.77 14.16 27.82
C CYS A 205 -0.58 14.04 28.76
N SER A 206 0.03 12.85 28.84
CA SER A 206 1.33 12.64 29.50
C SER A 206 2.32 12.00 28.54
N ALA A 207 3.60 12.35 28.65
CA ALA A 207 4.68 11.68 27.91
C ALA A 207 5.81 11.27 28.85
N ALA A 208 6.49 10.17 28.51
CA ALA A 208 7.72 9.76 29.18
C ALA A 208 8.86 10.74 28.86
N GLU A 209 9.77 10.94 29.81
CA GLU A 209 10.92 11.84 29.62
C GLU A 209 11.77 11.45 28.40
N SER A 210 12.02 10.16 28.18
CA SER A 210 12.73 9.67 26.98
C SER A 210 12.09 10.10 25.67
N THR A 211 10.75 10.12 25.61
CA THR A 211 10.00 10.55 24.43
C THR A 211 10.19 12.04 24.19
N ILE A 212 10.13 12.83 25.26
CA ILE A 212 10.33 14.29 25.21
C ILE A 212 11.76 14.59 24.74
N ILE A 213 12.77 13.95 25.33
CA ILE A 213 14.18 14.08 24.93
C ILE A 213 14.36 13.71 23.45
N SER A 214 13.76 12.60 23.00
CA SER A 214 13.89 12.14 21.61
C SER A 214 13.32 13.14 20.61
N VAL A 215 12.17 13.75 20.92
CA VAL A 215 11.52 14.75 20.06
C VAL A 215 12.30 16.07 20.08
N LEU A 216 12.76 16.53 21.25
CA LEU A 216 13.61 17.72 21.37
C LEU A 216 14.94 17.56 20.63
N GLY A 217 15.56 16.37 20.70
CA GLY A 217 16.79 16.05 19.98
C GLY A 217 16.67 16.09 18.45
N ARG A 218 15.44 16.07 17.93
CA ARG A 218 15.13 16.26 16.50
C ARG A 218 14.70 17.69 16.15
N GLY A 219 14.75 18.61 17.12
CA GLY A 219 14.25 19.99 16.96
C GLY A 219 12.72 20.09 16.92
N GLY A 220 12.00 19.04 17.32
CA GLY A 220 10.54 19.04 17.36
C GLY A 220 10.01 19.74 18.61
N TRP A 221 8.87 20.42 18.48
CA TRP A 221 8.11 20.98 19.59
C TRP A 221 6.62 20.69 19.39
N LEU A 222 5.95 20.11 20.39
CA LEU A 222 4.52 19.81 20.30
C LEU A 222 3.71 20.92 20.98
N ALA A 223 2.61 21.35 20.37
CA ALA A 223 1.76 22.43 20.91
C ALA A 223 1.25 22.14 22.34
N GLN A 224 1.00 20.86 22.65
CA GLN A 224 0.57 20.41 23.98
C GLN A 224 1.60 20.65 25.08
N TRP A 225 2.87 20.87 24.73
CA TRP A 225 3.95 21.19 25.67
C TRP A 225 3.97 22.66 26.09
N GLY A 226 3.11 23.49 25.50
CA GLY A 226 3.02 24.91 25.78
C GLY A 226 4.04 25.73 25.00
N ALA A 227 4.43 26.87 25.59
CA ALA A 227 5.40 27.80 25.02
C ALA A 227 6.80 27.18 24.95
N LYS A 228 7.70 27.74 24.13
CA LYS A 228 9.04 27.17 23.93
C LYS A 228 9.89 27.23 25.22
N PRO A 229 11.01 26.50 25.28
CA PRO A 229 11.94 26.59 26.42
C PRO A 229 12.34 28.05 26.67
N GLY A 230 12.20 28.50 27.92
CA GLY A 230 12.47 29.89 28.35
C GLY A 230 11.26 30.84 28.31
N GLU A 231 10.15 30.47 27.67
CA GLU A 231 8.95 31.31 27.59
C GLU A 231 7.93 31.00 28.70
N ALA A 232 7.16 32.02 29.10
CA ALA A 232 6.07 31.85 30.05
C ALA A 232 5.01 30.88 29.50
N GLY A 233 4.74 29.80 30.24
CA GLY A 233 3.80 28.75 29.83
C GLY A 233 4.45 27.51 29.21
N CYS A 234 5.79 27.39 29.24
CA CYS A 234 6.48 26.14 28.95
C CYS A 234 6.16 25.09 30.04
N LYS A 235 5.66 23.93 29.63
CA LYS A 235 5.33 22.83 30.55
C LYS A 235 6.43 21.76 30.63
N VAL A 236 7.48 21.86 29.81
CA VAL A 236 8.61 20.92 29.82
C VAL A 236 9.60 21.35 30.90
N PRO A 237 9.95 20.48 31.88
CA PRO A 237 10.93 20.81 32.91
C PRO A 237 12.28 21.20 32.32
N GLU A 238 12.93 22.20 32.92
CA GLU A 238 14.20 22.76 32.46
C GLU A 238 15.32 21.71 32.35
N ARG A 239 15.31 20.67 33.21
CA ARG A 239 16.26 19.55 33.15
C ARG A 239 16.25 18.79 31.82
N LEU A 240 15.17 18.90 31.04
CA LEU A 240 15.02 18.24 29.73
C LEU A 240 15.33 19.16 28.57
N TRP A 241 15.63 20.44 28.81
CA TRP A 241 15.91 21.37 27.73
C TRP A 241 17.27 21.03 27.08
N PRO A 242 17.40 21.17 25.76
CA PRO A 242 18.69 21.03 25.10
C PRO A 242 19.68 22.01 25.72
N LYS A 243 20.91 21.57 26.02
CA LYS A 243 21.96 22.43 26.62
C LYS A 243 22.21 23.72 25.83
N ALA A 244 21.92 23.73 24.53
CA ALA A 244 22.03 24.89 23.66
C ALA A 244 21.05 26.03 23.98
N VAL A 245 20.01 25.79 24.79
CA VAL A 245 18.99 26.79 25.16
C VAL A 245 19.19 27.33 26.59
N ALA A 246 20.10 26.73 27.36
CA ALA A 246 20.37 27.11 28.74
C ALA A 246 21.48 28.18 28.89
N ALA A 247 21.80 28.90 27.81
CA ALA A 247 22.82 29.96 27.76
C ALA A 247 22.19 31.25 27.23
#